data_AF-A0ABD0YLS4-F1
#
_entry.id   AF-A0ABD0YLS4-F1
#
_cell.length_a   1.000
_cell.length_b   1.000
_cell.length_c   1.000
_cell.angle_alpha   90.00
_cell.angle_beta   90.00
_cell.angle_gamma   90.00
#
_symmetry.space_group_name_H-M   'P 1'
#
loop_
_entity.id
_entity.type
_entity.pdbx_description
1 polymer ?
#
loop_
_entity_poly.entity_id
_entity_poly.type
_entity_poly.pdbx_seq_one_letter_code
_entity_poly.pdbx_strand_id
1 'polypeptide(L)'
;MVESNLHRHMSEFLNAEIVLGTITDVYVAMNWISSTFLYVRVFANPRHYGIPAGLSKEETEAKLQALCMRELNGLEKYDLIVKTNFAYNFQPTDNGILMARYYIAFETMKIFMQVKGTETLPELLQLISRCHEFKEIQLRVNERGTLNMLNVNKVRDTIRFPISGRIKTKEMKVNCLIQATLGSLQIHDPSLAQEAVKVINIAQRLLQGFSRYLWGRDHYKSLVSALTLNKCVVCRLWDNSAHITRQLPGVGHALASLLASANKTTFRDVVQSSPRDLERITNRHPPFGNQLQLAAMRFPQYSLTIDYLPAQLKIVVTIKIVNASDLSETGGSDHKFNLIIGDVVNNKILKKETIQYVCI
;
A
#
# COMPACT_ATOMS: atom_id res chain seq x y z
N MET A 1 -33.95 0.60 -11.17
CA MET A 1 -34.04 1.70 -10.17
C MET A 1 -32.68 1.88 -9.52
N VAL A 2 -32.27 3.11 -9.26
CA VAL A 2 -30.97 3.46 -8.65
C VAL A 2 -31.15 3.55 -7.13
N GLU A 3 -30.26 2.91 -6.36
CA GLU A 3 -30.27 2.89 -4.89
C GLU A 3 -28.98 3.49 -4.30
N SER A 4 -29.04 4.00 -3.07
CA SER A 4 -27.89 4.57 -2.37
C SER A 4 -27.01 3.50 -1.74
N ASN A 5 -25.69 3.58 -1.93
CA ASN A 5 -24.71 2.73 -1.24
C ASN A 5 -24.10 3.37 0.02
N LEU A 6 -24.52 4.60 0.37
CA LEU A 6 -23.90 5.36 1.47
C LEU A 6 -24.02 4.64 2.83
N HIS A 7 -25.15 3.96 3.08
CA HIS A 7 -25.36 3.17 4.30
C HIS A 7 -24.36 2.02 4.49
N ARG A 8 -23.70 1.55 3.42
CA ARG A 8 -22.69 0.48 3.47
C ARG A 8 -21.28 1.00 3.76
N HIS A 9 -21.08 2.31 3.64
CA HIS A 9 -19.80 3.00 3.75
C HIS A 9 -19.88 4.22 4.68
N MET A 10 -20.88 4.23 5.58
CA MET A 10 -21.24 5.39 6.38
C MET A 10 -20.10 5.80 7.31
N SER A 11 -19.42 4.83 7.93
CA SER A 11 -18.22 5.08 8.74
C SER A 11 -17.13 5.84 7.96
N GLU A 12 -16.84 5.43 6.72
CA GLU A 12 -15.85 6.08 5.87
C GLU A 12 -16.20 7.53 5.53
N PHE A 13 -17.46 7.78 5.15
CA PHE A 13 -17.91 9.13 4.82
C PHE A 13 -17.96 10.04 6.05
N LEU A 14 -18.50 9.56 7.17
CA LEU A 14 -18.53 10.34 8.42
C LEU A 14 -17.11 10.71 8.86
N ASN A 15 -16.17 9.75 8.86
CA ASN A 15 -14.78 10.03 9.19
C ASN A 15 -14.16 11.06 8.23
N ALA A 16 -14.40 10.94 6.93
CA ALA A 16 -13.87 11.89 5.95
C ALA A 16 -14.40 13.32 6.18
N GLU A 17 -15.71 13.48 6.41
CA GLU A 17 -16.32 14.79 6.66
C GLU A 17 -15.92 15.38 8.02
N ILE A 18 -15.66 14.56 9.03
CA ILE A 18 -15.06 15.01 10.31
C ILE A 18 -13.62 15.49 10.09
N VAL A 19 -12.82 14.76 9.30
CA VAL A 19 -11.44 15.16 8.95
C VAL A 19 -11.41 16.47 8.15
N LEU A 20 -12.41 16.70 7.29
CA LEU A 20 -12.56 17.94 6.53
C LEU A 20 -13.12 19.12 7.36
N GLY A 21 -13.67 18.84 8.55
CA GLY A 21 -14.31 19.84 9.40
C GLY A 21 -15.75 20.20 9.00
N THR A 22 -16.34 19.47 8.05
CA THR A 22 -17.75 19.66 7.66
C THR A 22 -18.70 19.17 8.76
N ILE A 23 -18.39 18.03 9.38
CA ILE A 23 -19.17 17.46 10.48
C ILE A 23 -18.44 17.73 11.79
N THR A 24 -19.02 18.61 12.61
CA THR A 24 -18.46 19.01 13.91
C THR A 24 -19.09 18.30 15.09
N ASP A 25 -20.31 17.81 14.97
CA ASP A 25 -21.07 17.18 16.05
C ASP A 25 -22.19 16.28 15.49
N VAL A 26 -22.92 15.60 16.38
CA VAL A 26 -24.02 14.67 16.01
C VAL A 26 -25.14 15.38 15.24
N TYR A 27 -25.48 16.61 15.62
CA TYR A 27 -26.56 17.36 14.99
C TYR A 27 -26.19 17.72 13.54
N VAL A 28 -24.97 18.22 13.33
CA VAL A 28 -24.44 18.49 11.99
C VAL A 28 -24.33 17.21 11.16
N ALA A 29 -23.94 16.08 11.76
CA ALA A 29 -23.93 14.79 11.08
C ALA A 29 -25.32 14.38 10.56
N MET A 30 -26.38 14.59 11.36
CA MET A 30 -27.75 14.29 10.95
C MET A 30 -28.25 15.22 9.85
N ASN A 31 -27.91 16.50 9.91
CA ASN A 31 -28.21 17.45 8.83
C ASN A 31 -27.49 17.05 7.54
N TRP A 32 -26.23 16.63 7.64
CA TRP A 32 -25.47 16.12 6.50
C TRP A 32 -26.16 14.89 5.90
N ILE A 33 -26.53 13.87 6.69
CA ILE A 33 -27.26 12.69 6.19
C ILE A 33 -28.55 13.10 5.48
N SER A 34 -29.29 14.04 6.04
CA SER A 34 -30.57 14.52 5.48
C SER A 34 -30.43 15.18 4.11
N SER A 35 -29.25 15.72 3.80
CA SER A 35 -28.93 16.29 2.48
C SER A 35 -28.56 15.25 1.42
N THR A 36 -28.37 13.98 1.80
CA THR A 36 -27.87 12.94 0.89
C THR A 36 -28.97 12.21 0.12
N PHE A 37 -28.58 11.56 -0.98
CA PHE A 37 -29.45 10.63 -1.71
C PHE A 37 -29.93 9.44 -0.84
N LEU A 38 -29.19 9.06 0.21
CA LEU A 38 -29.64 8.03 1.16
C LEU A 38 -30.95 8.44 1.84
N TYR A 39 -31.06 9.67 2.32
CA TYR A 39 -32.25 10.16 3.01
C TYR A 39 -33.48 10.04 2.10
N VAL A 40 -33.39 10.51 0.85
CA VAL A 40 -34.47 10.39 -0.13
C VAL A 40 -34.88 8.93 -0.37
N ARG A 41 -33.90 8.02 -0.52
CA ARG A 41 -34.18 6.61 -0.82
C ARG A 41 -34.73 5.82 0.35
N VAL A 42 -34.39 6.20 1.58
CA VAL A 42 -34.90 5.53 2.78
C VAL A 42 -36.41 5.69 2.91
N PHE A 43 -36.99 6.83 2.53
CA PHE A 43 -38.46 6.99 2.51
C PHE A 43 -39.12 6.28 1.34
N ALA A 44 -38.44 6.16 0.20
CA ALA A 44 -38.98 5.51 -0.99
C ALA A 44 -38.91 3.97 -0.93
N ASN A 45 -37.87 3.42 -0.30
CA ASN A 45 -37.64 1.97 -0.21
C ASN A 45 -36.98 1.58 1.12
N PRO A 46 -37.65 1.78 2.27
CA PRO A 46 -37.07 1.61 3.60
C PRO A 46 -36.53 0.19 3.85
N ARG A 47 -37.22 -0.83 3.32
CA ARG A 47 -36.84 -2.25 3.48
C ARG A 47 -35.45 -2.55 2.92
N HIS A 48 -35.03 -1.90 1.84
CA HIS A 48 -33.69 -2.08 1.26
C HIS A 48 -32.58 -1.64 2.24
N TYR A 49 -32.86 -0.64 3.07
CA TYR A 49 -31.92 -0.07 4.03
C TYR A 49 -32.06 -0.69 5.43
N GLY A 50 -32.81 -1.78 5.57
CA GLY A 50 -33.04 -2.46 6.85
C GLY A 50 -34.04 -1.75 7.76
N ILE A 51 -34.87 -0.85 7.22
CA ILE A 51 -35.91 -0.14 7.96
C ILE A 51 -37.29 -0.75 7.64
N PRO A 52 -38.13 -1.06 8.65
CA PRO A 52 -39.50 -1.52 8.41
C PRO A 52 -40.30 -0.54 7.55
N ALA A 53 -41.18 -1.07 6.70
CA ALA A 53 -42.11 -0.23 5.93
C ALA A 53 -43.31 0.19 6.79
N GLY A 54 -43.87 1.37 6.53
CA GLY A 54 -45.06 1.89 7.23
C GLY A 54 -44.76 2.68 8.51
N LEU A 55 -43.49 2.95 8.81
CA LEU A 55 -43.09 3.85 9.89
C LEU A 55 -43.45 5.31 9.53
N SER A 56 -43.70 6.12 10.56
CA SER A 56 -43.81 7.56 10.40
C SER A 56 -42.49 8.18 9.93
N LYS A 57 -42.53 9.45 9.53
CA LYS A 57 -41.31 10.18 9.15
C LYS A 57 -40.32 10.23 10.32
N GLU A 58 -40.82 10.57 11.50
CA GLU A 58 -40.06 10.72 12.74
C GLU A 58 -39.44 9.37 13.17
N GLU A 59 -40.20 8.27 13.07
CA GLU A 59 -39.71 6.93 13.37
C GLU A 59 -38.60 6.49 12.39
N THR A 60 -38.73 6.85 11.11
CA THR A 60 -37.71 6.56 10.08
C THR A 60 -36.44 7.38 10.32
N GLU A 61 -36.57 8.66 10.66
CA GLU A 61 -35.45 9.52 11.03
C GLU A 61 -34.75 9.03 12.30
N ALA A 62 -35.50 8.55 13.30
CA ALA A 62 -34.92 7.96 14.50
C ALA A 62 -34.08 6.70 14.17
N LYS A 63 -34.48 5.89 13.18
CA LYS A 63 -33.66 4.76 12.69
C LYS A 63 -32.38 5.22 11.99
N LEU A 64 -32.43 6.30 11.20
CA LEU A 64 -31.24 6.90 10.60
C LEU A 64 -30.30 7.49 11.65
N GLN A 65 -30.85 8.14 12.67
CA GLN A 65 -30.06 8.64 13.80
C GLN A 65 -29.39 7.50 14.56
N ALA A 66 -30.10 6.41 14.82
CA ALA A 66 -29.52 5.22 15.45
C ALA A 66 -28.38 4.62 14.60
N LEU A 67 -28.54 4.60 13.26
CA LEU A 67 -27.49 4.19 12.34
C LEU A 67 -26.27 5.13 12.45
N CYS A 68 -26.47 6.44 12.34
CA CYS A 68 -25.39 7.43 12.45
C CYS A 68 -24.62 7.29 13.77
N MET A 69 -25.35 7.22 14.89
CA MET A 69 -24.76 7.07 16.21
C MET A 69 -23.96 5.76 16.36
N ARG A 70 -24.45 4.65 15.78
CA ARG A 70 -23.71 3.39 15.76
C ARG A 70 -22.36 3.52 15.07
N GLU A 71 -22.33 4.17 13.90
CA GLU A 71 -21.11 4.36 13.12
C GLU A 71 -20.15 5.31 13.83
N LEU A 72 -20.63 6.45 14.36
CA LEU A 72 -19.82 7.39 15.14
C LEU A 72 -19.20 6.75 16.39
N ASN A 73 -19.99 5.96 17.13
CA ASN A 73 -19.47 5.20 18.28
C ASN A 73 -18.46 4.13 17.84
N GLY A 74 -18.61 3.58 16.64
CA GLY A 74 -17.62 2.70 16.02
C GLY A 74 -16.30 3.43 15.75
N LEU A 75 -16.36 4.61 15.13
CA LEU A 75 -15.18 5.44 14.85
C LEU A 75 -14.46 5.83 16.15
N GLU A 76 -15.21 6.23 17.18
CA GLU A 76 -14.66 6.57 18.50
C GLU A 76 -14.01 5.35 19.18
N LYS A 77 -14.69 4.20 19.17
CA LYS A 77 -14.18 2.95 19.77
C LYS A 77 -12.83 2.53 19.21
N TYR A 78 -12.60 2.78 17.92
CA TYR A 78 -11.35 2.44 17.24
C TYR A 78 -10.39 3.63 17.12
N ASP A 79 -10.54 4.66 17.95
CA ASP A 79 -9.61 5.80 18.01
C ASP A 79 -9.40 6.45 16.63
N LEU A 80 -10.47 6.58 15.84
CA LEU A 80 -10.47 7.30 14.56
C LEU A 80 -10.99 8.73 14.73
N ILE A 81 -11.85 8.94 15.72
CA ILE A 81 -12.32 10.26 16.16
C ILE A 81 -12.31 10.29 17.70
N VAL A 82 -12.26 11.50 18.27
CA VAL A 82 -12.49 11.73 19.70
C VAL A 82 -13.64 12.72 19.88
N LYS A 83 -14.45 12.50 20.92
CA LYS A 83 -15.47 13.46 21.37
C LYS A 83 -14.87 14.35 22.44
N THR A 84 -14.88 15.67 22.23
CA THR A 84 -14.34 16.61 23.22
C THR A 84 -15.34 16.85 24.36
N ASN A 85 -14.82 17.02 25.57
CA ASN A 85 -15.63 17.29 26.77
C ASN A 85 -16.42 18.60 26.69
N PHE A 86 -15.94 19.55 25.89
CA PHE A 86 -16.66 20.79 25.60
C PHE A 86 -17.49 20.61 24.32
N ALA A 87 -18.80 20.83 24.42
CA ALA A 87 -19.79 20.83 23.34
C ALA A 87 -20.05 19.50 22.60
N TYR A 88 -19.48 18.36 23.02
CA TYR A 88 -19.61 17.07 22.30
C TYR A 88 -19.15 17.14 20.84
N ASN A 89 -18.19 18.00 20.54
CA ASN A 89 -17.64 18.14 19.19
C ASN A 89 -16.74 16.96 18.85
N PHE A 90 -16.72 16.59 17.56
CA PHE A 90 -15.81 15.60 17.00
C PHE A 90 -14.48 16.25 16.61
N GLN A 91 -13.39 15.56 16.91
CA GLN A 91 -12.07 15.85 16.37
C GLN A 91 -11.49 14.58 15.75
N PRO A 92 -10.86 14.67 14.56
CA PRO A 92 -10.20 13.51 13.96
C PRO A 92 -8.93 13.16 14.72
N THR A 93 -8.61 11.87 14.83
CA THR A 93 -7.30 11.41 15.30
C THR A 93 -6.34 11.25 14.11
N ASP A 94 -5.06 11.00 14.39
CA ASP A 94 -4.09 10.62 13.35
C ASP A 94 -4.56 9.39 12.56
N ASN A 95 -5.16 8.40 13.23
CA ASN A 95 -5.67 7.20 12.55
C ASN A 95 -6.88 7.54 11.65
N GLY A 96 -7.78 8.43 12.08
CA GLY A 96 -8.90 8.93 11.28
C GLY A 96 -8.43 9.70 10.05
N ILE A 97 -7.41 10.56 10.21
CA ILE A 97 -6.77 11.29 9.10
C ILE A 97 -6.15 10.31 8.11
N LEU A 98 -5.44 9.28 8.58
CA LEU A 98 -4.87 8.25 7.71
C LEU A 98 -5.94 7.48 6.95
N MET A 99 -7.03 7.10 7.62
CA MET A 99 -8.15 6.40 7.01
C MET A 99 -8.76 7.22 5.86
N ALA A 100 -9.02 8.52 6.08
CA ALA A 100 -9.55 9.41 5.06
C ALA A 100 -8.54 9.66 3.92
N ARG A 101 -7.28 10.00 4.26
CA ARG A 101 -6.23 10.34 3.29
C ARG A 101 -5.91 9.20 2.33
N TYR A 102 -5.92 7.97 2.82
CA TYR A 102 -5.57 6.79 2.04
C TYR A 102 -6.79 5.98 1.59
N TYR A 103 -8.02 6.51 1.77
CA TYR A 103 -9.27 5.84 1.39
C TYR A 103 -9.35 4.40 1.88
N ILE A 104 -9.05 4.20 3.17
CA ILE A 104 -9.02 2.89 3.81
C ILE A 104 -10.39 2.60 4.39
N ALA A 105 -10.92 1.41 4.13
CA ALA A 105 -12.19 0.99 4.71
C ALA A 105 -12.10 0.87 6.23
N PHE A 106 -13.21 1.12 6.93
CA PHE A 106 -13.25 1.06 8.39
C PHE A 106 -12.85 -0.33 8.91
N GLU A 107 -13.34 -1.39 8.26
CA GLU A 107 -12.97 -2.77 8.57
C GLU A 107 -11.47 -3.05 8.35
N THR A 108 -10.84 -2.40 7.37
CA THR A 108 -9.40 -2.53 7.14
C THR A 108 -8.58 -1.83 8.21
N MET A 109 -9.02 -0.67 8.72
CA MET A 109 -8.37 -0.02 9.86
C MET A 109 -8.39 -0.93 11.10
N LYS A 110 -9.48 -1.67 11.34
CA LYS A 110 -9.55 -2.65 12.42
C LYS A 110 -8.52 -3.76 12.25
N ILE A 111 -8.29 -4.23 11.03
CA ILE A 111 -7.24 -5.21 10.72
C ILE A 111 -5.86 -4.62 11.01
N PHE A 112 -5.61 -3.37 10.62
CA PHE A 112 -4.33 -2.70 10.88
C PHE A 112 -4.04 -2.55 12.37
N MET A 113 -5.08 -2.35 13.18
CA MET A 113 -4.98 -2.20 14.63
C MET A 113 -4.70 -3.51 15.38
N GLN A 114 -4.77 -4.67 14.72
CA GLN A 114 -4.53 -5.98 15.33
C GLN A 114 -3.05 -6.41 15.27
N VAL A 115 -2.16 -5.58 14.74
CA VAL A 115 -0.74 -5.90 14.58
C VAL A 115 -0.02 -5.90 15.94
N LYS A 116 0.83 -6.90 16.12
CA LYS A 116 1.68 -7.11 17.29
C LYS A 116 2.96 -6.29 17.24
N GLY A 117 3.33 -5.75 16.09
CA GLY A 117 4.55 -4.97 15.91
C GLY A 117 5.78 -5.80 15.52
N THR A 118 5.62 -7.09 15.29
CA THR A 118 6.70 -8.03 14.95
C THR A 118 6.52 -8.69 13.59
N GLU A 119 5.51 -8.26 12.81
CA GLU A 119 5.13 -8.89 11.56
C GLU A 119 6.26 -8.88 10.54
N THR A 120 6.50 -10.06 9.97
CA THR A 120 7.42 -10.31 8.87
C THR A 120 6.75 -10.04 7.52
N LEU A 121 7.53 -9.99 6.44
CA LEU A 121 7.00 -9.85 5.06
C LEU A 121 5.86 -10.85 4.73
N PRO A 122 5.97 -12.17 4.96
CA PRO A 122 4.88 -13.11 4.67
C PRO A 122 3.65 -12.88 5.54
N GLU A 123 3.80 -12.48 6.80
CA GLU A 123 2.69 -12.14 7.68
C GLU A 123 1.97 -10.87 7.22
N LEU A 124 2.72 -9.85 6.77
CA LEU A 124 2.15 -8.65 6.18
C LEU A 124 1.41 -8.93 4.85
N LEU A 125 1.92 -9.82 4.00
CA LEU A 125 1.19 -10.26 2.81
C LEU A 125 -0.14 -10.91 3.18
N GLN A 126 -0.17 -11.76 4.21
CA GLN A 126 -1.40 -12.37 4.70
C GLN A 126 -2.37 -11.32 5.27
N LEU A 127 -1.86 -10.35 6.03
CA LEU A 127 -2.64 -9.25 6.60
C LEU A 127 -3.28 -8.40 5.49
N ILE A 128 -2.49 -7.92 4.53
CA ILE A 128 -2.99 -7.11 3.41
C ILE A 128 -4.01 -7.89 2.59
N SER A 129 -3.79 -9.19 2.36
CA SER A 129 -4.71 -10.01 1.57
C SER A 129 -6.08 -10.21 2.20
N ARG A 130 -6.25 -9.89 3.50
CA ARG A 130 -7.52 -9.94 4.23
C ARG A 130 -8.28 -8.61 4.23
N CYS A 131 -7.68 -7.53 3.72
CA CYS A 131 -8.27 -6.19 3.74
C CYS A 131 -9.60 -6.14 2.96
N HIS A 132 -10.54 -5.33 3.46
CA HIS A 132 -11.91 -5.22 2.96
C HIS A 132 -11.99 -4.70 1.52
N GLU A 133 -10.98 -3.97 1.06
CA GLU A 133 -10.85 -3.47 -0.30
C GLU A 133 -10.84 -4.60 -1.35
N PHE A 134 -10.45 -5.81 -0.95
CA PHE A 134 -10.45 -6.98 -1.81
C PHE A 134 -11.77 -7.76 -1.77
N LYS A 135 -12.84 -7.25 -1.14
CA LYS A 135 -14.11 -7.97 -0.97
C LYS A 135 -14.75 -8.44 -2.27
N GLU A 136 -14.60 -7.67 -3.34
CA GLU A 136 -15.17 -7.94 -4.66
C GLU A 136 -14.34 -8.95 -5.47
N ILE A 137 -13.12 -9.28 -5.01
CA ILE A 137 -12.27 -10.28 -5.65
C ILE A 137 -12.83 -11.67 -5.36
N GLN A 138 -13.06 -12.43 -6.42
CA GLN A 138 -13.60 -13.78 -6.34
C GLN A 138 -12.57 -14.79 -6.82
N LEU A 139 -12.51 -15.95 -6.16
CA LEU A 139 -11.76 -17.11 -6.64
C LEU A 139 -12.67 -17.97 -7.53
N ARG A 140 -12.49 -17.85 -8.83
CA ARG A 140 -13.14 -18.66 -9.88
C ARG A 140 -12.48 -20.04 -9.98
N VAL A 141 -13.20 -21.02 -10.53
CA VAL A 141 -12.73 -22.41 -10.61
C VAL A 141 -11.61 -22.57 -11.63
N ASN A 142 -11.74 -21.93 -12.80
CA ASN A 142 -10.84 -22.05 -13.95
C ASN A 142 -9.42 -21.49 -13.70
N GLU A 143 -9.27 -20.54 -12.77
CA GLU A 143 -7.98 -19.93 -12.43
C GLU A 143 -7.21 -20.70 -11.34
N ARG A 144 -7.84 -21.67 -10.64
CA ARG A 144 -7.19 -22.44 -9.57
C ARG A 144 -5.96 -23.20 -10.06
N GLY A 145 -5.99 -23.72 -11.28
CA GLY A 145 -4.85 -24.42 -11.88
C GLY A 145 -3.64 -23.48 -12.00
N THR A 146 -3.84 -22.33 -12.66
CA THR A 146 -2.83 -21.29 -12.85
C THR A 146 -2.27 -20.78 -11.52
N LEU A 147 -3.14 -20.48 -10.56
CA LEU A 147 -2.74 -20.00 -9.23
C LEU A 147 -1.90 -21.05 -8.48
N ASN A 148 -2.28 -22.33 -8.52
CA ASN A 148 -1.50 -23.39 -7.87
C ASN A 148 -0.14 -23.62 -8.56
N MET A 149 -0.04 -23.42 -9.89
CA MET A 149 1.23 -23.45 -10.60
C MET A 149 2.15 -22.27 -10.22
N LEU A 150 1.59 -21.09 -9.97
CA LEU A 150 2.35 -19.94 -9.45
C LEU A 150 2.79 -20.19 -7.99
N ASN A 151 1.99 -20.92 -7.21
CA ASN A 151 2.26 -21.22 -5.82
C ASN A 151 3.45 -22.18 -5.64
N VAL A 152 3.38 -23.35 -6.30
CA VAL A 152 4.42 -24.39 -6.23
C VAL A 152 4.52 -25.11 -7.57
N ASN A 153 5.72 -25.21 -8.11
CA ASN A 153 6.02 -25.90 -9.36
C ASN A 153 7.46 -26.43 -9.32
N LYS A 154 7.73 -27.57 -9.97
CA LYS A 154 9.08 -28.17 -10.01
C LYS A 154 9.97 -27.63 -11.12
N VAL A 155 9.39 -27.00 -12.13
CA VAL A 155 10.07 -26.62 -13.38
C VAL A 155 10.09 -25.10 -13.57
N ARG A 156 9.06 -24.39 -13.13
CA ARG A 156 8.92 -22.94 -13.30
C ARG A 156 9.17 -22.22 -11.99
N ASP A 157 9.63 -20.97 -12.09
CA ASP A 157 9.71 -20.06 -10.95
C ASP A 157 8.34 -19.87 -10.29
N THR A 158 8.34 -19.85 -8.97
CA THR A 158 7.14 -19.72 -8.14
C THR A 158 7.22 -18.53 -7.21
N ILE A 159 6.13 -18.23 -6.52
CA ILE A 159 6.10 -17.16 -5.53
C ILE A 159 7.14 -17.38 -4.42
N ARG A 160 7.70 -16.29 -3.90
CA ARG A 160 8.80 -16.29 -2.91
C ARG A 160 8.40 -16.96 -1.60
N PHE A 161 7.16 -16.75 -1.16
CA PHE A 161 6.59 -17.31 0.06
C PHE A 161 5.43 -18.23 -0.31
N PRO A 162 5.68 -19.54 -0.50
CA PRO A 162 4.63 -20.49 -0.85
C PRO A 162 3.49 -20.48 0.16
N ILE A 163 2.27 -20.49 -0.36
CA ILE A 163 1.05 -20.58 0.43
C ILE A 163 0.80 -22.06 0.74
N SER A 164 0.51 -22.37 2.00
CA SER A 164 0.27 -23.75 2.44
C SER A 164 -0.92 -24.38 1.72
N GLY A 165 -0.69 -25.55 1.13
CA GLY A 165 -1.70 -26.32 0.41
C GLY A 165 -2.16 -25.70 -0.91
N ARG A 166 -3.35 -26.09 -1.36
CA ARG A 166 -3.97 -25.56 -2.58
C ARG A 166 -4.65 -24.23 -2.32
N ILE A 167 -4.60 -23.31 -3.28
CA ILE A 167 -5.32 -22.03 -3.24
C ILE A 167 -6.83 -22.27 -3.28
N LYS A 168 -7.51 -21.93 -2.19
CA LYS A 168 -8.95 -22.19 -1.96
C LYS A 168 -9.75 -20.96 -1.55
N THR A 169 -9.10 -19.88 -1.12
CA THR A 169 -9.79 -18.67 -0.65
C THR A 169 -9.38 -17.44 -1.47
N LYS A 170 -10.17 -16.37 -1.39
CA LYS A 170 -9.87 -15.09 -2.06
C LYS A 170 -8.58 -14.48 -1.51
N GLU A 171 -8.32 -14.61 -0.22
CA GLU A 171 -7.13 -14.09 0.45
C GLU A 171 -5.88 -14.80 -0.07
N MET A 172 -5.94 -16.12 -0.26
CA MET A 172 -4.84 -16.89 -0.87
C MET A 172 -4.59 -16.45 -2.32
N LYS A 173 -5.66 -16.19 -3.09
CA LYS A 173 -5.54 -15.66 -4.45
C LYS A 173 -4.87 -14.29 -4.47
N VAL A 174 -5.35 -13.35 -3.65
CA VAL A 174 -4.78 -12.00 -3.55
C VAL A 174 -3.31 -12.06 -3.18
N ASN A 175 -2.95 -12.86 -2.18
CA ASN A 175 -1.56 -13.06 -1.76
C ASN A 175 -0.71 -13.59 -2.94
N CYS A 176 -1.18 -14.65 -3.61
CA CYS A 176 -0.49 -15.24 -4.75
C CYS A 176 -0.29 -14.22 -5.88
N LEU A 177 -1.29 -13.40 -6.21
CA LEU A 177 -1.19 -12.38 -7.26
C LEU A 177 -0.23 -11.24 -6.92
N ILE A 178 -0.21 -10.79 -5.66
CA ILE A 178 0.80 -9.83 -5.19
C ILE A 178 2.19 -10.43 -5.40
N GLN A 179 2.44 -11.61 -4.85
CA GLN A 179 3.75 -12.24 -4.93
C GLN A 179 4.18 -12.58 -6.36
N ALA A 180 3.26 -13.03 -7.22
CA ALA A 180 3.54 -13.31 -8.61
C ALA A 180 3.96 -12.04 -9.36
N THR A 181 3.31 -10.91 -9.09
CA THR A 181 3.69 -9.62 -9.67
C THR A 181 5.08 -9.19 -9.21
N LEU A 182 5.34 -9.24 -7.89
CA LEU A 182 6.65 -8.89 -7.31
C LEU A 182 7.77 -9.84 -7.78
N GLY A 183 7.45 -11.11 -8.02
CA GLY A 183 8.34 -12.12 -8.57
C GLY A 183 8.59 -11.99 -10.06
N SER A 184 7.93 -11.05 -10.76
CA SER A 184 7.95 -10.96 -12.23
C SER A 184 7.52 -12.26 -12.93
N LEU A 185 6.67 -13.06 -12.29
CA LEU A 185 6.17 -14.33 -12.83
C LEU A 185 5.21 -14.09 -14.00
N GLN A 186 5.21 -14.99 -14.98
CA GLN A 186 4.29 -14.92 -16.12
C GLN A 186 2.90 -15.40 -15.73
N ILE A 187 1.91 -14.49 -15.78
CA ILE A 187 0.50 -14.80 -15.63
C ILE A 187 -0.12 -14.85 -17.04
N HIS A 188 -0.23 -16.05 -17.60
CA HIS A 188 -0.67 -16.23 -18.99
C HIS A 188 -2.16 -15.92 -19.22
N ASP A 189 -3.01 -16.10 -18.20
CA ASP A 189 -4.43 -15.78 -18.31
C ASP A 189 -4.62 -14.25 -18.28
N PRO A 190 -5.14 -13.62 -19.35
CA PRO A 190 -5.21 -12.16 -19.43
C PRO A 190 -6.14 -11.54 -18.38
N SER A 191 -7.22 -12.22 -18.02
CA SER A 191 -8.18 -11.75 -17.02
C SER A 191 -7.53 -11.73 -15.63
N LEU A 192 -6.82 -12.80 -15.28
CA LEU A 192 -6.06 -12.91 -14.04
C LEU A 192 -4.90 -11.92 -13.99
N ALA A 193 -4.22 -11.68 -15.11
CA ALA A 193 -3.16 -10.67 -15.22
C ALA A 193 -3.70 -9.25 -14.99
N GLN A 194 -4.86 -8.91 -15.57
CA GLN A 194 -5.52 -7.62 -15.35
C GLN A 194 -5.96 -7.46 -13.89
N GLU A 195 -6.45 -8.54 -13.27
CA GLU A 195 -6.84 -8.54 -11.86
C GLU A 195 -5.61 -8.40 -10.94
N ALA A 196 -4.46 -8.98 -11.28
CA ALA A 196 -3.20 -8.78 -10.56
C ALA A 196 -2.80 -7.29 -10.53
N VAL A 197 -2.96 -6.57 -11.64
CA VAL A 197 -2.72 -5.11 -11.68
C VAL A 197 -3.66 -4.36 -10.74
N LYS A 198 -4.96 -4.72 -10.72
CA LYS A 198 -5.93 -4.12 -9.78
C LYS A 198 -5.53 -4.40 -8.33
N VAL A 199 -5.15 -5.64 -8.03
CA VAL A 199 -4.69 -6.07 -6.70
C VAL A 199 -3.48 -5.24 -6.25
N ILE A 200 -2.48 -5.06 -7.12
CA ILE A 200 -1.29 -4.28 -6.81
C ILE A 200 -1.60 -2.80 -6.56
N ASN A 201 -2.49 -2.19 -7.35
CA ASN A 201 -2.86 -0.79 -7.15
C ASN A 201 -3.58 -0.57 -5.80
N ILE A 202 -4.47 -1.50 -5.42
CA ILE A 202 -5.13 -1.46 -4.10
C ILE A 202 -4.09 -1.69 -2.99
N ALA A 203 -3.25 -2.73 -3.12
CA ALA A 203 -2.21 -3.04 -2.14
C ALA A 203 -1.24 -1.87 -1.93
N GLN A 204 -0.88 -1.15 -2.99
CA GLN A 204 -0.02 0.03 -2.93
C GLN A 204 -0.60 1.09 -1.99
N ARG A 205 -1.86 1.46 -2.21
CA ARG A 205 -2.56 2.45 -1.38
C ARG A 205 -2.65 2.00 0.08
N LEU A 206 -2.99 0.73 0.31
CA LEU A 206 -3.10 0.16 1.65
C LEU A 206 -1.78 0.12 2.38
N LEU A 207 -0.70 -0.30 1.71
CA LEU A 207 0.64 -0.34 2.29
C LEU A 207 1.21 1.04 2.57
N GLN A 208 0.89 2.05 1.77
CA GLN A 208 1.24 3.44 2.08
C GLN A 208 0.59 3.90 3.38
N GLY A 209 -0.72 3.69 3.52
CA GLY A 209 -1.45 4.03 4.75
C GLY A 209 -0.99 3.22 5.96
N PHE A 210 -0.79 1.90 5.78
CA PHE A 210 -0.29 1.01 6.83
C PHE A 210 1.13 1.37 7.28
N SER A 211 2.01 1.73 6.35
CA SER A 211 3.37 2.19 6.69
C SER A 211 3.33 3.47 7.52
N ARG A 212 2.42 4.41 7.21
CA ARG A 212 2.23 5.63 8.01
C ARG A 212 1.60 5.35 9.37
N TYR A 213 0.67 4.40 9.43
CA TYR A 213 0.11 3.92 10.70
C TYR A 213 1.23 3.34 11.60
N LEU A 214 2.10 2.48 11.08
CA LEU A 214 3.23 1.96 11.84
C LEU A 214 4.30 3.03 12.12
N TRP A 215 4.41 4.06 11.28
CA TRP A 215 5.33 5.18 11.51
C TRP A 215 5.01 5.92 12.81
N GLY A 216 3.75 5.94 13.27
CA GLY A 216 3.38 6.52 14.57
C GLY A 216 3.72 5.63 15.79
N ARG A 217 4.25 4.41 15.58
CA ARG A 217 4.44 3.40 16.63
C ARG A 217 5.92 3.07 16.84
N ASP A 218 6.22 2.44 17.98
CA ASP A 218 7.56 1.97 18.34
C ASP A 218 7.74 0.48 18.01
N HIS A 219 7.44 0.11 16.76
CA HIS A 219 7.50 -1.27 16.28
C HIS A 219 8.52 -1.39 15.15
N TYR A 220 9.81 -1.51 15.49
CA TYR A 220 10.88 -1.47 14.48
C TYR A 220 10.73 -2.57 13.40
N LYS A 221 10.52 -3.82 13.80
CA LYS A 221 10.45 -4.98 12.89
C LYS A 221 9.31 -4.84 11.89
N SER A 222 8.09 -4.60 12.37
CA SER A 222 6.94 -4.48 11.46
C SER A 222 7.02 -3.22 10.60
N LEU A 223 7.58 -2.11 11.10
CA LEU A 223 7.78 -0.90 10.30
C LEU A 223 8.76 -1.16 9.15
N VAL A 224 9.89 -1.82 9.41
CA VAL A 224 10.86 -2.19 8.36
C VAL A 224 10.22 -3.13 7.34
N SER A 225 9.51 -4.18 7.80
CA SER A 225 8.78 -5.09 6.91
C SER A 225 7.75 -4.35 6.04
N ALA A 226 6.98 -3.42 6.63
CA ALA A 226 5.93 -2.68 5.93
C ALA A 226 6.51 -1.73 4.88
N LEU A 227 7.59 -1.01 5.21
CA LEU A 227 8.26 -0.11 4.28
C LEU A 227 8.94 -0.87 3.13
N THR A 228 9.57 -2.01 3.43
CA THR A 228 10.13 -2.89 2.40
C THR A 228 9.02 -3.38 1.47
N LEU A 229 7.92 -3.91 2.02
CA LEU A 229 6.81 -4.40 1.20
C LEU A 229 6.14 -3.29 0.39
N ASN A 230 5.95 -2.10 0.99
CA ASN A 230 5.43 -0.93 0.29
C ASN A 230 6.33 -0.54 -0.89
N LYS A 231 7.66 -0.50 -0.69
CA LYS A 231 8.61 -0.25 -1.77
C LYS A 231 8.54 -1.32 -2.86
N CYS A 232 8.45 -2.60 -2.48
CA CYS A 232 8.29 -3.69 -3.44
C CYS A 232 7.04 -3.51 -4.30
N VAL A 233 5.90 -3.15 -3.71
CA VAL A 233 4.64 -2.95 -4.44
C VAL A 233 4.68 -1.72 -5.34
N VAL A 234 5.28 -0.62 -4.89
CA VAL A 234 5.51 0.58 -5.74
C VAL A 234 6.41 0.25 -6.93
N CYS A 235 7.52 -0.45 -6.71
CA CYS A 235 8.45 -0.88 -7.76
C CYS A 235 7.94 -2.07 -8.58
N ARG A 236 6.87 -2.74 -8.13
CA ARG A 236 6.33 -4.00 -8.68
C ARG A 236 7.37 -5.12 -8.80
N LEU A 237 8.29 -5.17 -7.84
CA LEU A 237 9.42 -6.10 -7.78
C LEU A 237 9.77 -6.43 -6.34
N TRP A 238 10.28 -7.63 -6.07
CA TRP A 238 10.92 -7.91 -4.79
C TRP A 238 12.18 -7.06 -4.59
N ASP A 239 12.50 -6.81 -3.33
CA ASP A 239 13.70 -6.11 -2.86
C ASP A 239 15.00 -6.77 -3.32
N ASN A 240 14.97 -8.07 -3.56
CA ASN A 240 16.08 -8.88 -4.06
C ASN A 240 15.89 -9.35 -5.52
N SER A 241 15.03 -8.68 -6.31
CA SER A 241 14.74 -9.11 -7.68
C SER A 241 15.95 -8.93 -8.60
N ALA A 242 16.24 -9.95 -9.43
CA ALA A 242 17.21 -9.83 -10.53
C ALA A 242 16.69 -8.96 -11.70
N HIS A 243 15.39 -8.61 -11.71
CA HIS A 243 14.73 -7.91 -12.80
C HIS A 243 14.54 -6.41 -12.54
N ILE A 244 15.42 -5.77 -11.74
CA ILE A 244 15.34 -4.32 -11.45
C ILE A 244 15.28 -3.44 -12.70
N THR A 245 15.82 -3.93 -13.82
CA THR A 245 15.84 -3.21 -15.09
C THR A 245 14.44 -2.97 -15.65
N ARG A 246 13.41 -3.70 -15.18
CA ARG A 246 11.99 -3.41 -15.49
C ARG A 246 11.54 -2.02 -15.04
N GLN A 247 12.26 -1.38 -14.13
CA GLN A 247 12.00 0.01 -13.72
C GLN A 247 12.52 1.04 -14.75
N LEU A 248 13.33 0.60 -15.73
CA LEU A 248 13.82 1.46 -16.80
C LEU A 248 12.80 1.54 -17.94
N PRO A 249 12.65 2.71 -18.58
CA PRO A 249 11.71 2.91 -19.68
C PRO A 249 12.03 1.97 -20.84
N GLY A 250 10.99 1.37 -21.42
CA GLY A 250 11.13 0.45 -22.57
C GLY A 250 11.57 -0.98 -22.22
N VAL A 251 11.84 -1.29 -20.94
CA VAL A 251 12.25 -2.64 -20.51
C VAL A 251 11.05 -3.45 -20.00
N GLY A 252 10.49 -4.28 -20.89
CA GLY A 252 9.49 -5.29 -20.53
C GLY A 252 10.10 -6.55 -19.89
N HIS A 253 9.25 -7.54 -19.55
CA HIS A 253 9.68 -8.81 -18.97
C HIS A 253 10.78 -9.50 -19.78
N ALA A 254 10.61 -9.63 -21.09
CA ALA A 254 11.57 -10.33 -21.95
C ALA A 254 12.96 -9.68 -21.90
N LEU A 255 13.04 -8.35 -22.02
CA LEU A 255 14.31 -7.63 -21.98
C LEU A 255 14.97 -7.70 -20.60
N ALA A 256 14.16 -7.62 -19.53
CA ALA A 256 14.67 -7.76 -18.18
C ALA A 256 15.23 -9.16 -17.90
N SER A 257 14.65 -10.21 -18.47
CA SER A 257 15.18 -11.58 -18.38
C SER A 257 16.52 -11.71 -19.12
N LEU A 258 16.65 -11.13 -20.32
CA LEU A 258 17.92 -11.11 -21.06
C LEU A 258 19.01 -10.37 -20.26
N LEU A 259 18.70 -9.18 -19.74
CA LEU A 259 19.60 -8.39 -18.91
C LEU A 259 20.01 -9.13 -17.63
N ALA A 260 19.05 -9.76 -16.93
CA ALA A 260 19.33 -10.56 -15.75
C ALA A 260 20.24 -11.76 -16.07
N SER A 261 20.01 -12.46 -17.19
CA SER A 261 20.86 -13.59 -17.63
C SER A 261 22.29 -13.16 -17.99
N ALA A 262 22.47 -11.89 -18.37
CA ALA A 262 23.76 -11.26 -18.61
C ALA A 262 24.36 -10.59 -17.36
N ASN A 263 23.87 -10.92 -16.15
CA ASN A 263 24.28 -10.36 -14.87
C ASN A 263 24.15 -8.83 -14.77
N LYS A 264 23.15 -8.25 -15.44
CA LYS A 264 22.78 -6.82 -15.31
C LYS A 264 21.63 -6.69 -14.32
N THR A 265 21.90 -7.03 -13.06
CA THR A 265 20.90 -7.19 -11.99
C THR A 265 20.85 -6.01 -11.03
N THR A 266 21.68 -4.99 -11.22
CA THR A 266 21.64 -3.71 -10.51
C THR A 266 21.70 -2.52 -11.49
N PHE A 267 21.24 -1.34 -11.07
CA PHE A 267 21.39 -0.13 -11.91
C PHE A 267 22.86 0.22 -12.12
N ARG A 268 23.73 -0.09 -11.14
CA ARG A 268 25.18 0.09 -11.27
C ARG A 268 25.74 -0.77 -12.41
N ASP A 269 25.31 -2.03 -12.54
CA ASP A 269 25.76 -2.89 -13.63
C ASP A 269 25.37 -2.31 -15.00
N VAL A 270 24.18 -1.73 -15.11
CA VAL A 270 23.73 -1.06 -16.34
C VAL A 270 24.58 0.16 -16.66
N VAL A 271 24.81 1.03 -15.67
CA VAL A 271 25.63 2.25 -15.83
C VAL A 271 27.07 1.91 -16.23
N GLN A 272 27.65 0.86 -15.67
CA GLN A 272 29.03 0.44 -15.95
C GLN A 272 29.19 -0.35 -17.25
N SER A 273 28.10 -0.80 -17.87
CA SER A 273 28.15 -1.59 -19.12
C SER A 273 28.24 -0.71 -20.34
N SER A 274 29.01 -1.09 -21.37
CA SER A 274 29.01 -0.36 -22.65
C SER A 274 27.60 -0.31 -23.27
N PRO A 275 27.14 0.84 -23.82
CA PRO A 275 25.84 0.92 -24.51
C PRO A 275 25.66 -0.14 -25.60
N ARG A 276 26.73 -0.47 -26.31
CA ARG A 276 26.72 -1.43 -27.42
C ARG A 276 26.56 -2.87 -26.89
N ASP A 277 27.05 -3.13 -25.69
CA ASP A 277 26.84 -4.42 -25.01
C ASP A 277 25.37 -4.56 -24.56
N LEU A 278 24.77 -3.50 -24.02
CA LEU A 278 23.35 -3.48 -23.64
C LEU A 278 22.44 -3.68 -24.86
N GLU A 279 22.75 -3.04 -25.98
CA GLU A 279 22.04 -3.20 -27.28
C GLU A 279 22.14 -4.64 -27.80
N ARG A 280 23.34 -5.23 -27.73
CA ARG A 280 23.59 -6.63 -28.08
C ARG A 280 22.80 -7.59 -27.20
N ILE A 281 22.81 -7.40 -25.87
CA ILE A 281 22.07 -8.26 -24.92
C ILE A 281 20.56 -8.17 -25.17
N THR A 282 20.05 -6.96 -25.42
CA THR A 282 18.61 -6.71 -25.59
C THR A 282 18.11 -6.91 -27.01
N ASN A 283 19.01 -7.17 -27.96
CA ASN A 283 18.73 -7.23 -29.39
C ASN A 283 17.97 -5.98 -29.89
N ARG A 284 18.45 -4.80 -29.49
CA ARG A 284 17.89 -3.48 -29.87
C ARG A 284 18.93 -2.66 -30.61
N HIS A 285 18.47 -1.81 -31.52
CA HIS A 285 19.35 -0.91 -32.27
C HIS A 285 19.80 0.29 -31.42
N PRO A 286 20.98 0.86 -31.73
CA PRO A 286 21.37 2.17 -31.20
C PRO A 286 20.28 3.22 -31.46
N PRO A 287 20.05 4.17 -30.52
CA PRO A 287 20.83 4.43 -29.31
C PRO A 287 20.24 3.82 -28.03
N PHE A 288 19.51 2.70 -28.09
CA PHE A 288 18.78 2.15 -26.94
C PHE A 288 19.65 1.90 -25.69
N GLY A 289 20.88 1.44 -25.86
CA GLY A 289 21.79 1.20 -24.73
C GLY A 289 22.21 2.49 -24.03
N ASN A 290 22.37 3.58 -24.79
CA ASN A 290 22.66 4.91 -24.25
C ASN A 290 21.46 5.42 -23.44
N GLN A 291 20.24 5.20 -23.95
CA GLN A 291 19.01 5.55 -23.24
C GLN A 291 18.87 4.77 -21.92
N LEU A 292 19.22 3.48 -21.90
CA LEU A 292 19.20 2.67 -20.68
C LEU A 292 20.20 3.16 -19.63
N GLN A 293 21.44 3.47 -20.03
CA GLN A 293 22.43 4.04 -19.12
C GLN A 293 21.95 5.36 -18.53
N LEU A 294 21.50 6.29 -19.39
CA LEU A 294 21.00 7.60 -18.96
C LEU A 294 19.81 7.44 -18.00
N ALA A 295 18.89 6.52 -18.28
CA ALA A 295 17.77 6.25 -17.39
C ALA A 295 18.21 5.65 -16.05
N ALA A 296 19.23 4.78 -16.03
CA ALA A 296 19.77 4.20 -14.81
C ALA A 296 20.55 5.23 -13.96
N MET A 297 21.21 6.21 -14.58
CA MET A 297 21.92 7.30 -13.89
C MET A 297 20.98 8.23 -13.11
N ARG A 298 19.69 8.30 -13.50
CA ARG A 298 18.66 9.09 -12.79
C ARG A 298 18.26 8.54 -11.42
N PHE A 299 18.72 7.35 -11.05
CA PHE A 299 18.43 6.78 -9.74
C PHE A 299 19.50 7.19 -8.72
N PRO A 300 19.11 7.61 -7.52
CA PRO A 300 20.08 8.00 -6.50
C PRO A 300 20.87 6.80 -5.99
N GLN A 301 22.19 6.96 -5.97
CA GLN A 301 23.15 6.00 -5.44
C GLN A 301 23.62 6.50 -4.08
N TYR A 302 23.41 5.69 -3.03
CA TYR A 302 23.75 6.08 -1.67
C TYR A 302 24.99 5.33 -1.19
N SER A 303 25.84 6.00 -0.43
CA SER A 303 26.85 5.39 0.44
C SER A 303 26.50 5.65 1.88
N LEU A 304 26.61 4.61 2.72
CA LEU A 304 26.37 4.67 4.16
C LEU A 304 27.69 4.39 4.89
N THR A 305 28.11 5.29 5.77
CA THR A 305 29.20 5.04 6.73
C THR A 305 28.68 5.17 8.16
N ILE A 306 29.21 4.33 9.05
CA ILE A 306 28.85 4.30 10.45
C ILE A 306 30.14 4.40 11.26
N ASP A 307 30.29 5.50 11.97
CA ASP A 307 31.47 5.81 12.76
C ASP A 307 31.09 5.80 14.25
N TYR A 308 31.74 4.94 15.04
CA TYR A 308 31.60 4.96 16.48
C TYR A 308 32.67 5.87 17.09
N LEU A 309 32.25 6.86 17.87
CA LEU A 309 33.10 7.81 18.58
C LEU A 309 33.11 7.44 20.08
N PRO A 310 34.05 6.59 20.55
CA PRO A 310 33.98 5.99 21.90
C PRO A 310 34.08 7.04 23.00
N ALA A 311 34.93 8.06 22.82
CA ALA A 311 35.12 9.14 23.77
C ALA A 311 33.84 9.96 24.04
N GLN A 312 32.89 9.96 23.10
CA GLN A 312 31.62 10.67 23.22
C GLN A 312 30.43 9.74 23.40
N LEU A 313 30.63 8.42 23.38
CA LEU A 313 29.57 7.40 23.33
C LEU A 313 28.55 7.67 22.21
N LYS A 314 29.02 8.15 21.05
CA LYS A 314 28.17 8.52 19.90
C LYS A 314 28.39 7.60 18.73
N ILE A 315 27.30 7.29 18.02
CA ILE A 315 27.34 6.69 16.69
C ILE A 315 26.96 7.78 15.70
N VAL A 316 27.83 8.04 14.73
CA VAL A 316 27.60 8.97 13.63
C VAL A 316 27.27 8.14 12.39
N VAL A 317 26.08 8.35 11.85
CA VAL A 317 25.65 7.71 10.60
C VAL A 317 25.68 8.76 9.50
N THR A 318 26.56 8.57 8.51
CA THR A 318 26.69 9.47 7.37
C THR A 318 26.12 8.82 6.12
N ILE A 319 25.19 9.51 5.47
CA ILE A 319 24.60 9.09 4.20
C ILE A 319 25.02 10.11 3.15
N LYS A 320 25.65 9.66 2.06
CA LYS A 320 26.01 10.51 0.91
C LYS A 320 25.33 9.99 -0.34
N ILE A 321 24.88 10.91 -1.18
CA ILE A 321 24.43 10.61 -2.54
C ILE A 321 25.67 10.71 -3.44
N VAL A 322 26.12 9.58 -3.97
CA VAL A 322 27.39 9.46 -4.70
C VAL A 322 27.30 10.10 -6.08
N ASN A 323 26.14 10.01 -6.74
CA ASN A 323 25.88 10.56 -8.07
C ASN A 323 25.07 11.87 -8.02
N ALA A 324 25.28 12.71 -7.00
CA ALA A 324 24.51 13.94 -6.82
C ALA A 324 24.60 14.90 -8.01
N SER A 325 25.77 15.01 -8.66
CA SER A 325 25.96 15.80 -9.89
C SER A 325 25.04 15.31 -11.01
N ASP A 326 25.03 14.00 -11.25
CA ASP A 326 24.27 13.39 -12.35
C ASP A 326 22.75 13.54 -12.13
N LEU A 327 22.30 13.49 -10.87
CA LEU A 327 20.90 13.72 -10.50
C LEU A 327 20.46 15.16 -10.73
N SER A 328 21.33 16.15 -10.53
CA SER A 328 20.99 17.56 -10.77
C SER A 328 20.74 17.85 -12.26
N GLU A 329 21.41 17.12 -13.15
CA GLU A 329 21.28 17.27 -14.60
C GLU A 329 20.14 16.45 -15.20
N THR A 330 19.74 15.34 -14.56
CA THR A 330 18.85 14.33 -15.16
C THR A 330 17.62 13.94 -14.34
N GLY A 331 17.59 14.27 -13.04
CA GLY A 331 16.59 13.84 -12.07
C GLY A 331 15.65 14.98 -11.63
N GLY A 332 14.37 14.65 -11.44
CA GLY A 332 13.43 15.59 -10.81
C GLY A 332 13.81 15.86 -9.34
N SER A 333 13.48 17.05 -8.86
CA SER A 333 13.91 17.61 -7.56
C SER A 333 13.22 17.02 -6.30
N ASP A 334 12.69 15.80 -6.35
CA ASP A 334 11.82 15.26 -5.28
C ASP A 334 12.15 13.82 -4.87
N HIS A 335 13.45 13.52 -4.68
CA HIS A 335 13.88 12.23 -4.13
C HIS A 335 13.71 12.21 -2.61
N LYS A 336 12.97 11.22 -2.11
CA LYS A 336 12.76 11.00 -0.67
C LYS A 336 13.26 9.63 -0.25
N PHE A 337 13.89 9.56 0.92
CA PHE A 337 14.24 8.30 1.55
C PHE A 337 13.91 8.33 3.04
N ASN A 338 13.69 7.15 3.61
CA ASN A 338 13.45 6.98 5.04
C ASN A 338 14.73 6.41 5.67
N LEU A 339 15.29 7.11 6.65
CA LEU A 339 16.31 6.58 7.54
C LEU A 339 15.62 5.98 8.76
N ILE A 340 15.92 4.71 9.06
CA ILE A 340 15.43 4.03 10.26
C ILE A 340 16.61 3.36 10.94
N ILE A 341 16.81 3.72 12.21
CA ILE A 341 17.78 3.13 13.11
C ILE A 341 16.97 2.50 14.23
N GLY A 342 17.17 1.21 14.48
CA GLY A 342 16.46 0.51 15.53
C GLY A 342 17.22 -0.65 16.10
N ASP A 343 16.78 -1.06 17.27
CA ASP A 343 17.24 -2.23 17.99
C ASP A 343 16.39 -3.43 17.57
N VAL A 344 17.00 -4.35 16.82
CA VAL A 344 16.35 -5.57 16.33
C VAL A 344 15.97 -6.50 17.47
N VAL A 345 16.76 -6.54 18.55
CA VAL A 345 16.53 -7.46 19.68
C VAL A 345 15.31 -7.00 20.47
N ASN A 346 15.30 -5.71 20.84
CA ASN A 346 14.23 -5.11 21.66
C ASN A 346 13.03 -4.60 20.83
N ASN A 347 13.05 -4.77 19.51
CA ASN A 347 12.03 -4.28 18.59
C ASN A 347 11.76 -2.76 18.67
N LYS A 348 12.78 -1.99 19.02
CA LYS A 348 12.66 -0.57 19.36
C LYS A 348 13.21 0.32 18.28
N ILE A 349 12.53 1.42 17.98
CA ILE A 349 13.02 2.46 17.08
C ILE A 349 13.88 3.44 17.88
N LEU A 350 15.13 3.61 17.45
CA LEU A 350 16.07 4.55 18.07
C LEU A 350 16.02 5.92 17.37
N LYS A 351 15.92 5.91 16.04
CA LYS A 351 15.74 7.11 15.22
C LYS A 351 14.98 6.75 13.95
N LYS A 352 14.04 7.60 13.54
CA LYS A 352 13.41 7.52 12.21
C LYS A 352 13.22 8.91 11.63
N GLU A 353 13.50 9.07 10.35
CA GLU A 353 13.46 10.36 9.68
C GLU A 353 13.14 10.16 8.20
N THR A 354 12.26 11.00 7.63
CA THR A 354 12.08 11.09 6.18
C THR A 354 12.91 12.26 5.69
N ILE A 355 13.89 11.98 4.84
CA ILE A 355 14.80 12.97 4.28
C ILE A 355 14.42 13.19 2.82
N GLN A 356 14.21 14.45 2.46
CA GLN A 356 13.98 14.88 1.08
C GLN A 356 15.25 15.56 0.57
N TYR A 357 15.78 15.04 -0.52
CA TYR A 357 16.86 15.69 -1.24
C TYR A 357 16.26 16.72 -2.19
N VAL A 358 16.60 17.99 -1.97
CA VAL A 358 16.31 19.08 -2.88
C VAL A 358 17.62 19.41 -3.58
N CYS A 359 17.70 19.21 -4.90
CA CYS A 359 18.77 19.79 -5.70
C CYS A 359 18.64 21.32 -5.57
N ILE A 360 19.60 21.97 -4.92
CA ILE A 360 19.70 23.43 -4.84
C ILE A 360 20.47 23.92 -6.06
#